data_AF-A0A017T185-F1
#
_entry.id   AF-A0A017T185-F1
#
_cell.length_a   1.000
_cell.length_b   1.000
_cell.length_c   1.000
_cell.angle_alpha   90.00
_cell.angle_beta   90.00
_cell.angle_gamma   90.00
#
_symmetry.space_group_name_H-M   'P 1'
#
loop_
_entity.id
_entity.type
_entity.pdbx_description
1 polymer ?
#
loop_
_entity_poly.entity_id
_entity_poly.type
_entity_poly.pdbx_seq_one_letter_code
_entity_poly.pdbx_strand_id
1 'polypeptide(L)'
;MATVTHGTITITIDDLLAPPQQAGKLSKRDIRRTAKAPHSVGRLCNQAADALERAGTTFSPPPGITAQALRDAAMRVDGTDQCLTDLDVVREKFRQSHLIFGADAWKLVRQMNDHVKAQMKHDPEIGVIFQQLVEAFAAFYRRPPTEVEEDEEAEEAEEEPEKPMPAGKSS
;
A
#
# COMPACT_ATOMS: atom_id res chain seq x y z
N MET A 1 -4.66 -16.93 33.42
CA MET A 1 -4.59 -16.99 31.94
C MET A 1 -4.35 -15.58 31.44
N ALA A 2 -3.23 -15.33 30.77
CA ALA A 2 -2.86 -14.00 30.27
C ALA A 2 -3.05 -13.97 28.76
N THR A 3 -3.95 -13.11 28.30
CA THR A 3 -4.16 -12.83 26.88
C THR A 3 -3.42 -11.52 26.60
N VAL A 4 -2.32 -11.59 25.87
CA VAL A 4 -1.64 -10.40 25.34
C VAL A 4 -2.29 -10.08 24.00
N THR A 5 -3.26 -9.18 24.01
CA THR A 5 -3.84 -8.58 22.82
C THR A 5 -2.90 -7.46 22.36
N HIS A 6 -2.07 -7.73 21.35
CA HIS A 6 -1.39 -6.66 20.63
C HIS A 6 -2.42 -5.67 20.07
N GLY A 7 -2.12 -4.37 20.19
CA GLY A 7 -3.07 -3.27 20.07
C GLY A 7 -3.96 -3.35 18.82
N THR A 8 -5.26 -3.20 19.03
CA THR A 8 -6.26 -3.17 17.96
C THR A 8 -6.27 -1.79 17.31
N ILE A 9 -6.21 -1.71 15.98
CA ILE A 9 -6.53 -0.50 15.24
C ILE A 9 -8.01 -0.58 14.86
N THR A 10 -8.82 0.31 15.41
CA THR A 10 -10.25 0.43 15.05
C THR A 10 -10.41 1.58 14.07
N ILE A 11 -10.80 1.25 12.83
CA ILE A 11 -11.17 2.23 11.81
C ILE A 11 -12.70 2.33 11.84
N THR A 12 -13.21 3.54 12.08
CA THR A 12 -14.65 3.82 12.02
C THR A 12 -14.93 4.52 10.71
N ILE A 13 -15.74 3.90 9.86
CA ILE A 13 -16.20 4.45 8.59
C ILE A 13 -17.72 4.53 8.61
N ASP A 14 -18.29 5.43 7.81
CA ASP A 14 -19.72 5.47 7.57
C ASP A 14 -20.19 4.15 6.94
N ASP A 15 -21.36 3.65 7.35
CA ASP A 15 -21.95 2.42 6.84
C ASP A 15 -22.13 2.45 5.31
N LEU A 16 -22.33 3.65 4.73
CA LEU A 16 -22.44 3.84 3.28
C LEU A 16 -21.13 3.56 2.54
N LEU A 17 -19.99 3.66 3.24
CA LEU A 17 -18.65 3.37 2.74
C LEU A 17 -18.17 1.97 3.14
N ALA A 18 -19.04 1.16 3.75
CA ALA A 18 -18.70 -0.21 4.12
C ALA A 18 -18.20 -0.98 2.88
N PRO A 19 -17.02 -1.63 2.96
CA PRO A 19 -16.51 -2.41 1.84
C PRO A 19 -17.52 -3.50 1.43
N PRO A 20 -17.65 -3.78 0.12
CA PRO A 20 -18.52 -4.86 -0.32
C PRO A 20 -18.03 -6.20 0.23
N GLN A 21 -18.92 -7.16 0.46
CA GLN A 21 -18.61 -8.45 1.09
C GLN A 21 -17.50 -9.25 0.39
N GLN A 22 -17.26 -8.97 -0.89
CA GLN A 22 -16.25 -9.58 -1.75
C GLN A 22 -14.88 -8.88 -1.72
N ALA A 23 -14.77 -7.68 -1.13
CA ALA A 23 -13.50 -6.98 -0.97
C ALA A 23 -12.51 -7.85 -0.17
N GLY A 24 -11.25 -7.91 -0.64
CA GLY A 24 -10.20 -8.74 -0.05
C GLY A 24 -10.34 -10.26 -0.28
N LYS A 25 -11.43 -10.73 -0.92
CA LYS A 25 -11.67 -12.16 -1.21
C LYS A 25 -11.44 -12.53 -2.67
N LEU A 26 -11.23 -11.54 -3.55
CA LEU A 26 -11.00 -11.75 -4.97
C LEU A 26 -9.59 -12.28 -5.23
N SER A 27 -9.47 -13.28 -6.11
CA SER A 27 -8.16 -13.76 -6.55
C SER A 27 -7.49 -12.71 -7.46
N LYS A 28 -6.15 -12.77 -7.61
CA LYS A 28 -5.42 -11.91 -8.56
C LYS A 28 -5.98 -12.01 -9.99
N ARG A 29 -6.45 -13.19 -10.39
CA ARG A 29 -7.04 -13.43 -11.72
C ARG A 29 -8.38 -12.71 -11.87
N ASP A 30 -9.21 -12.69 -10.83
CA ASP A 30 -10.52 -12.04 -10.86
C ASP A 30 -10.40 -10.53 -10.81
N ILE A 31 -9.44 -10.01 -10.03
CA ILE A 31 -9.12 -8.58 -10.01
C ILE A 31 -8.72 -8.10 -11.42
N ARG A 32 -7.86 -8.85 -12.12
CA ARG A 32 -7.44 -8.50 -13.50
C ARG A 32 -8.59 -8.51 -14.52
N ARG A 33 -9.62 -9.32 -14.28
CA ARG A 33 -10.82 -9.39 -15.14
C ARG A 33 -11.86 -8.33 -14.82
N THR A 34 -11.76 -7.70 -13.66
CA THR A 34 -12.67 -6.63 -13.25
C THR A 34 -12.39 -5.40 -14.10
N ALA A 35 -13.42 -4.83 -14.72
CA ALA A 35 -13.27 -3.62 -15.51
C ALA A 35 -12.74 -2.48 -14.63
N LYS A 36 -11.62 -1.89 -15.05
CA LYS A 36 -11.05 -0.73 -14.36
C LYS A 36 -11.94 0.48 -14.66
N ALA A 37 -12.50 1.07 -13.61
CA ALA A 37 -13.20 2.34 -13.75
C ALA A 37 -12.20 3.42 -14.18
N PRO A 38 -12.58 4.34 -15.07
CA PRO A 38 -11.75 5.49 -15.39
C PRO A 38 -11.60 6.39 -14.16
N HIS A 39 -10.49 7.13 -14.11
CA HIS A 39 -10.33 8.19 -13.12
C HIS A 39 -11.50 9.17 -13.20
N SER A 40 -11.89 9.73 -12.05
CA SER A 40 -12.99 10.70 -11.92
C SER A 40 -14.40 10.19 -12.25
N VAL A 41 -14.65 8.88 -12.14
CA VAL A 41 -15.99 8.31 -12.35
C VAL A 41 -17.07 8.97 -11.46
N GLY A 42 -16.75 9.36 -10.22
CA GLY A 42 -17.67 10.08 -9.33
C GLY A 42 -18.13 11.41 -9.93
N ARG A 43 -17.22 12.18 -10.55
CA ARG A 43 -17.56 13.41 -11.26
C ARG A 43 -18.52 13.17 -12.42
N LEU A 44 -18.28 12.12 -13.21
CA LEU A 44 -19.15 11.76 -14.33
C LEU A 44 -20.55 11.36 -13.85
N CYS A 45 -20.63 10.61 -12.74
CA CYS A 45 -21.91 10.26 -12.11
C CYS A 45 -22.70 11.51 -11.69
N ASN A 46 -22.05 12.49 -11.05
CA ASN A 46 -22.70 13.75 -10.66
C ASN A 46 -23.17 14.55 -11.88
N GLN A 47 -22.33 14.68 -12.91
CA GLN A 47 -22.70 15.37 -14.15
C GLN A 47 -23.88 14.69 -14.86
N ALA A 48 -23.90 13.36 -14.88
CA ALA A 48 -25.00 12.58 -15.44
C ALA A 48 -26.29 12.75 -14.62
N ALA A 49 -26.21 12.78 -13.29
CA ALA A 49 -27.35 13.05 -12.43
C ALA A 49 -27.97 14.43 -12.72
N ASP A 50 -27.14 15.47 -12.80
CA ASP A 50 -27.59 16.83 -13.10
C ASP A 50 -28.15 16.97 -14.52
N ALA A 51 -27.60 16.24 -15.49
CA ALA A 51 -28.15 16.19 -16.85
C ALA A 51 -29.51 15.49 -16.87
N LEU A 52 -29.67 14.41 -16.09
CA LEU A 52 -30.91 13.65 -16.01
C LEU A 52 -32.05 14.48 -15.40
N GLU A 53 -31.78 15.23 -14.34
CA GLU A 53 -32.77 16.14 -13.74
C GLU A 53 -33.17 17.28 -14.68
N ARG A 54 -32.21 17.84 -15.42
CA ARG A 54 -32.49 18.88 -16.41
C ARG A 54 -33.31 18.37 -17.59
N ALA A 55 -33.10 17.12 -18.02
CA ALA A 55 -33.87 16.52 -19.10
C ALA A 55 -35.33 16.25 -18.69
N GLY A 56 -35.59 16.00 -17.40
CA GLY A 56 -36.95 15.78 -16.90
C GLY A 56 -37.66 14.67 -17.67
N THR A 57 -38.77 14.98 -18.35
CA THR A 57 -39.56 14.01 -19.11
C THR A 57 -39.10 13.82 -20.56
N THR A 58 -38.14 14.62 -21.06
CA THR A 58 -37.67 14.50 -22.45
C THR A 58 -36.77 13.30 -22.67
N PHE A 59 -36.26 12.70 -21.59
CA PHE A 59 -35.39 11.53 -21.62
C PHE A 59 -35.90 10.48 -20.65
N SER A 60 -35.96 9.22 -21.10
CA SER A 60 -36.30 8.08 -20.24
C SER A 60 -35.02 7.33 -19.91
N PRO A 61 -34.51 7.38 -18.66
CA PRO A 61 -33.30 6.68 -18.29
C PRO A 61 -33.49 5.16 -18.36
N PRO A 62 -32.39 4.40 -18.52
CA PRO A 62 -32.43 2.95 -18.41
C PRO A 62 -33.03 2.49 -17.07
N PRO A 63 -33.68 1.31 -17.03
CA PRO A 63 -34.29 0.79 -15.81
C PRO A 63 -33.30 0.76 -14.64
N GLY A 64 -33.71 1.30 -13.49
CA GLY A 64 -32.92 1.32 -12.25
C GLY A 64 -31.87 2.43 -12.17
N ILE A 65 -31.64 3.21 -13.23
CA ILE A 65 -30.73 4.36 -13.20
C ILE A 65 -31.54 5.63 -12.87
N THR A 66 -31.33 6.17 -11.67
CA THR A 66 -31.93 7.43 -11.23
C THR A 66 -30.83 8.45 -10.92
N ALA A 67 -31.19 9.74 -10.89
CA ALA A 67 -30.23 10.79 -10.52
C ALA A 67 -29.67 10.56 -9.10
N GLN A 68 -30.53 10.13 -8.18
CA GLN A 68 -30.12 9.78 -6.82
C GLN A 68 -29.15 8.59 -6.81
N ALA A 69 -29.44 7.51 -7.55
CA ALA A 69 -28.55 6.34 -7.59
C ALA A 69 -27.16 6.70 -8.13
N LEU A 70 -27.08 7.62 -9.09
CA LEU A 70 -25.81 8.14 -9.61
C LEU A 70 -25.05 8.95 -8.55
N ARG A 71 -25.73 9.83 -7.79
CA ARG A 71 -25.10 10.58 -6.69
C ARG A 71 -24.63 9.68 -5.56
N ASP A 72 -25.42 8.68 -5.19
CA ASP A 72 -25.04 7.69 -4.17
C ASP A 72 -23.84 6.84 -4.62
N ALA A 73 -23.73 6.54 -5.92
CA ALA A 73 -22.56 5.88 -6.49
C ALA A 73 -21.33 6.80 -6.45
N ALA A 74 -21.47 8.07 -6.84
CA ALA A 74 -20.39 9.05 -6.81
C ALA A 74 -19.82 9.22 -5.39
N MET A 75 -20.70 9.46 -4.42
CA MET A 75 -20.34 9.62 -3.01
C MET A 75 -19.59 8.41 -2.45
N ARG A 76 -19.99 7.19 -2.83
CA ARG A 76 -19.30 5.98 -2.37
C ARG A 76 -17.89 5.84 -2.93
N VAL A 77 -17.71 6.13 -4.22
CA VAL A 77 -16.39 6.07 -4.85
C VAL A 77 -15.48 7.14 -4.25
N ASP A 78 -15.92 8.39 -4.26
CA ASP A 78 -15.12 9.52 -3.78
C ASP A 78 -14.81 9.38 -2.28
N GLY A 79 -15.79 8.92 -1.48
CA GLY A 79 -15.60 8.65 -0.06
C GLY A 79 -14.61 7.52 0.22
N THR A 80 -14.64 6.45 -0.58
CA THR A 80 -13.67 5.35 -0.46
C THR A 80 -12.26 5.82 -0.81
N ASP A 81 -12.09 6.62 -1.86
CA ASP A 81 -10.80 7.18 -2.27
C ASP A 81 -10.23 8.12 -1.19
N GLN A 82 -11.09 8.91 -0.54
CA GLN A 82 -10.69 9.72 0.61
C GLN A 82 -10.22 8.84 1.78
N CYS A 83 -10.97 7.79 2.12
CA CYS A 83 -10.56 6.85 3.18
C CYS A 83 -9.20 6.20 2.88
N LEU A 84 -8.94 5.81 1.63
CA LEU A 84 -7.64 5.26 1.23
C LEU A 84 -6.52 6.28 1.43
N THR A 85 -6.75 7.51 1.00
CA THR A 85 -5.80 8.63 1.16
C THR A 85 -5.47 8.85 2.65
N ASP A 86 -6.48 8.86 3.52
CA ASP A 86 -6.28 9.02 4.96
C ASP A 86 -5.46 7.87 5.57
N LEU A 87 -5.72 6.63 5.13
CA LEU A 87 -4.95 5.46 5.57
C LEU A 87 -3.50 5.52 5.10
N ASP A 88 -3.23 6.02 3.89
CA ASP A 88 -1.86 6.21 3.40
C ASP A 88 -1.10 7.27 4.22
N VAL A 89 -1.77 8.35 4.61
CA VAL A 89 -1.18 9.36 5.52
C VAL A 89 -0.82 8.73 6.87
N VAL A 90 -1.70 7.89 7.43
CA VAL A 90 -1.43 7.18 8.69
C VAL A 90 -0.25 6.22 8.52
N ARG A 91 -0.25 5.41 7.45
CA ARG A 91 0.83 4.48 7.12
C ARG A 91 2.17 5.20 7.03
N GLU A 92 2.22 6.35 6.35
CA GLU A 92 3.45 7.12 6.20
C GLU A 92 3.96 7.67 7.53
N LYS A 93 3.07 8.16 8.40
CA LYS A 93 3.44 8.58 9.76
C LYS A 93 4.04 7.44 10.59
N PHE A 94 3.47 6.23 10.49
CA PHE A 94 4.04 5.07 11.18
C PHE A 94 5.38 4.64 10.57
N ARG A 95 5.54 4.73 9.25
CA ARG A 95 6.83 4.49 8.58
C ARG A 95 7.91 5.44 9.09
N GLN A 96 7.62 6.75 9.13
CA GLN A 96 8.55 7.75 9.67
C GLN A 96 8.85 7.52 11.16
N SER A 97 7.83 7.22 11.96
CA SER A 97 8.01 6.90 13.38
C SER A 97 8.94 5.70 13.58
N HIS A 98 8.78 4.64 12.78
CA HIS A 98 9.65 3.47 12.83
C HIS A 98 11.11 3.84 12.52
N LEU A 99 11.36 4.70 11.53
CA LEU A 99 12.71 5.17 11.22
C LEU A 99 13.33 5.96 12.38
N ILE A 100 12.57 6.87 12.99
CA ILE A 100 13.03 7.68 14.12
C ILE A 100 13.36 6.79 15.32
N PHE A 101 12.44 5.91 15.72
CA PHE A 101 12.66 4.98 16.83
C PHE A 101 13.80 4.01 16.55
N GLY A 102 13.95 3.56 15.31
CA GLY A 102 15.09 2.75 14.88
C GLY A 102 16.42 3.48 15.04
N ALA A 103 16.48 4.74 14.64
CA ALA A 103 17.68 5.58 14.80
C ALA A 103 18.04 5.80 16.27
N ASP A 104 17.05 6.08 17.11
CA ASP A 104 17.25 6.25 18.55
C ASP A 104 17.72 4.96 19.23
N ALA A 105 17.08 3.83 18.91
CA ALA A 105 17.51 2.53 19.39
C ALA A 105 18.94 2.21 18.95
N TRP A 106 19.28 2.47 17.69
CA TRP A 106 20.64 2.28 17.18
C TRP A 106 21.68 3.12 17.93
N LYS A 107 21.36 4.38 18.23
CA LYS A 107 22.23 5.26 19.01
C LYS A 107 22.50 4.69 20.41
N LEU A 108 21.46 4.22 21.11
CA LEU A 108 21.59 3.61 22.43
C LEU A 108 22.45 2.35 22.41
N VAL A 109 22.18 1.45 21.47
CA VAL A 109 22.93 0.19 21.35
C VAL A 109 24.38 0.46 20.95
N ARG A 110 24.64 1.44 20.09
CA ARG A 110 26.00 1.87 19.75
C ARG A 110 26.76 2.39 20.96
N GLN A 111 26.16 3.28 21.74
CA GLN A 111 26.76 3.80 22.98
C GLN A 111 27.09 2.67 23.97
N MET A 112 26.20 1.70 24.11
CA MET A 112 26.43 0.52 24.95
C MET A 112 27.63 -0.30 24.43
N ASN A 113 27.69 -0.58 23.13
CA ASN A 113 28.81 -1.31 22.53
C ASN A 113 30.15 -0.57 22.69
N ASP A 114 30.16 0.76 22.56
CA ASP A 114 31.36 1.58 22.79
C ASP A 114 31.83 1.47 24.25
N HIS A 115 30.90 1.47 25.22
CA HIS A 115 31.21 1.29 26.63
C HIS A 115 31.74 -0.12 26.94
N VAL A 116 31.10 -1.17 26.42
CA VAL A 116 31.55 -2.56 26.54
C VAL A 116 32.97 -2.73 26.01
N LYS A 117 33.27 -2.18 24.82
CA LYS A 117 34.62 -2.23 24.24
C LYS A 117 35.66 -1.49 25.07
N ALA A 118 35.29 -0.39 25.71
CA ALA A 118 36.19 0.33 26.61
C ALA A 118 36.50 -0.49 27.87
N GLN A 119 35.49 -1.10 28.49
CA GLN A 119 35.65 -1.89 29.72
C GLN A 119 36.35 -3.23 29.49
N MET A 120 36.11 -3.88 28.35
CA MET A 120 36.72 -5.17 28.01
C MET A 120 38.26 -5.13 27.96
N LYS A 121 38.86 -3.94 27.78
CA LYS A 121 40.32 -3.75 27.88
C LYS A 121 40.86 -3.96 29.29
N HIS A 122 40.01 -3.77 30.30
CA HIS A 122 40.36 -3.88 31.71
C HIS A 122 39.82 -5.17 32.33
N ASP A 123 38.65 -5.62 31.88
CA ASP A 123 38.01 -6.85 32.34
C ASP A 123 37.51 -7.68 31.13
N PRO A 124 38.26 -8.72 30.73
CA PRO A 124 37.89 -9.57 29.60
C PRO A 124 36.57 -10.32 29.77
N GLU A 125 36.11 -10.58 31.01
CA GLU A 125 34.86 -11.33 31.24
C GLU A 125 33.64 -10.58 30.70
N ILE A 126 33.66 -9.24 30.71
CA ILE A 126 32.63 -8.39 30.10
C ILE A 126 32.48 -8.68 28.60
N GLY A 127 33.59 -8.98 27.92
CA GLY A 127 33.59 -9.36 26.50
C GLY A 127 32.80 -10.64 26.23
N VAL A 128 32.87 -11.61 27.15
CA VAL A 128 32.15 -12.88 27.06
C VAL A 128 30.65 -12.65 27.32
N ILE A 129 30.30 -11.82 28.31
CA ILE A 129 28.90 -11.50 28.64
C ILE A 129 28.18 -10.83 27.46
N PHE A 130 28.85 -9.88 26.79
CA PHE A 130 28.28 -9.11 25.68
C PHE A 130 28.73 -9.60 24.29
N GLN A 131 29.20 -10.85 24.19
CA GLN A 131 29.78 -11.39 22.97
C GLN A 131 28.88 -11.21 21.74
N GLN A 132 27.59 -11.55 21.86
CA GLN A 132 26.62 -11.43 20.76
C GLN A 132 26.49 -9.99 20.23
N LEU A 133 26.51 -9.00 21.13
CA LEU A 133 26.44 -7.59 20.76
C LEU A 133 27.70 -7.16 19.99
N VAL A 134 28.87 -7.54 20.49
CA VAL A 134 30.15 -7.19 19.86
C VAL A 134 30.29 -7.85 18.47
N GLU A 135 29.91 -9.12 18.35
CA GLU A 135 29.91 -9.85 17.08
C GLU A 135 28.92 -9.25 16.07
N ALA A 136 27.70 -8.89 16.50
CA ALA A 136 26.73 -8.23 15.64
C ALA A 136 27.26 -6.88 15.11
N PHE A 137 27.88 -6.07 15.97
CA PHE A 137 28.51 -4.82 15.53
C PHE A 137 29.68 -5.05 14.57
N ALA A 138 30.50 -6.08 14.79
CA ALA A 138 31.57 -6.43 13.85
C ALA A 138 31.02 -6.83 12.47
N ALA A 139 29.88 -7.53 12.41
CA ALA A 139 29.23 -7.88 11.17
C ALA A 139 28.69 -6.65 10.42
N PHE A 140 28.09 -5.68 11.12
CA PHE A 140 27.58 -4.45 10.50
C PHE A 140 28.68 -3.63 9.80
N TYR A 141 29.90 -3.56 10.36
CA TYR A 141 31.02 -2.84 9.74
C TYR A 141 31.75 -3.62 8.64
N ARG A 142 31.51 -4.93 8.51
CA ARG A 142 32.13 -5.78 7.48
C ARG A 142 31.33 -5.80 6.17
N ARG A 143 30.06 -5.39 6.19
CA ARG A 143 29.27 -5.28 4.97
C ARG A 143 29.77 -4.04 4.21
N PRO A 144 30.36 -4.19 3.00
CA PRO A 144 30.68 -3.03 2.18
C PRO A 144 29.37 -2.25 1.94
N PRO A 145 29.42 -0.92 1.77
CA PRO A 145 28.26 -0.17 1.35
C PRO A 145 27.90 -0.64 -0.05
N THR A 146 27.02 -1.63 -0.14
CA THR A 146 26.35 -2.00 -1.39
C THR A 146 25.62 -0.75 -1.86
N GLU A 147 25.89 -0.41 -3.11
CA GLU A 147 25.22 0.61 -3.90
C GLU A 147 23.72 0.60 -3.59
N VAL A 148 23.16 1.80 -3.48
CA VAL A 148 21.73 2.02 -3.34
C VAL A 148 21.06 1.25 -4.48
N GLU A 149 20.34 0.17 -4.16
CA GLU A 149 19.44 -0.49 -5.10
C GLU A 149 18.34 0.54 -5.43
N GLU A 150 18.60 1.35 -6.45
CA GLU A 150 17.58 1.99 -7.27
C GLU A 150 16.81 0.87 -7.97
N ASP A 151 15.92 0.19 -7.25
CA ASP A 151 14.81 -0.56 -7.85
C ASP A 151 13.74 0.47 -8.28
N GLU A 152 14.12 1.35 -9.21
CA GLU A 152 13.20 1.96 -10.16
C GLU A 152 12.79 0.87 -11.15
N GLU A 153 11.48 0.61 -11.19
CA GLU A 153 10.74 0.26 -12.41
C GLU A 153 11.45 -0.72 -13.37
N ALA A 154 11.48 -2.00 -12.99
CA ALA A 154 11.69 -3.07 -13.96
C ALA A 154 10.48 -3.13 -14.92
N GLU A 155 10.59 -2.34 -15.98
CA GLU A 155 10.18 -2.58 -17.36
C GLU A 155 9.05 -3.60 -17.53
N GLU A 156 7.86 -3.07 -17.85
CA GLU A 156 6.86 -3.79 -18.63
C GLU A 156 7.54 -4.32 -19.90
N ALA A 157 7.85 -5.61 -19.89
CA ALA A 157 8.36 -6.33 -21.05
C ALA A 157 7.45 -6.07 -22.26
N GLU A 158 8.03 -5.41 -23.26
CA GLU A 158 7.44 -5.18 -24.57
C GLU A 158 6.88 -6.50 -25.15
N GLU A 159 5.59 -6.47 -25.46
CA GLU A 159 4.87 -7.53 -26.15
C GLU A 159 5.40 -7.63 -27.59
N GLU A 160 6.05 -8.75 -27.94
CA GLU A 160 6.55 -9.03 -29.30
C GLU A 160 5.45 -8.85 -30.37
N PRO A 161 5.76 -8.24 -31.53
CA PRO A 161 4.78 -8.10 -32.61
C PRO A 161 4.47 -9.43 -33.30
N GLU A 162 3.17 -9.64 -33.54
CA GLU A 162 2.55 -10.73 -34.31
C GLU A 162 3.35 -11.15 -35.56
N LYS A 163 3.64 -12.45 -35.67
CA LYS A 163 4.09 -13.05 -36.93
C LYS A 163 2.95 -12.99 -37.97
N PRO A 164 3.19 -12.50 -39.20
CA PRO A 164 2.18 -12.54 -40.24
C PRO A 164 1.92 -13.98 -40.71
N MET A 165 0.63 -14.32 -40.83
CA MET A 165 0.18 -15.60 -41.39
C MET A 165 0.66 -15.77 -42.83
N PRO A 166 1.09 -16.97 -43.26
CA PRO A 166 1.42 -17.23 -44.66
C PRO A 166 0.14 -17.29 -45.50
N ALA A 167 0.09 -16.46 -46.54
CA ALA A 167 -0.96 -16.47 -47.56
C ALA A 167 -1.06 -17.86 -48.21
N GLY A 168 -2.26 -18.44 -48.17
CA GLY A 168 -2.59 -19.66 -48.89
C GLY A 168 -2.39 -19.46 -50.39
N LYS A 169 -1.59 -20.36 -50.98
CA LYS A 169 -1.55 -20.53 -52.43
C LYS A 169 -2.78 -21.33 -52.84
N SER A 170 -3.73 -20.66 -53.48
CA SER A 170 -4.72 -21.30 -54.34
C SER A 170 -4.03 -21.77 -55.62
N SER A 171 -4.06 -23.08 -55.87
CA SER A 171 -3.90 -23.67 -57.19
C SER A 171 -5.21 -24.34 -57.57
#